data_AF-A0A4R9JSG4-F1
#
_entry.id   AF-A0A4R9JSG4-F1
#
_cell.length_a   1.000
_cell.length_b   1.000
_cell.length_c   1.000
_cell.angle_alpha   90.00
_cell.angle_beta   90.00
_cell.angle_gamma   90.00
#
_symmetry.space_group_name_H-M   'P 1'
#
loop_
_entity.id
_entity.type
_entity.pdbx_description
1 polymer ?
#
loop_
_entity_poly.entity_id
_entity_poly.type
_entity_poly.pdbx_seq_one_letter_code
_entity_poly.pdbx_strand_id
1 'polypeptide(L)'
;MNRFIVFLFSFLLLFHSLEAVDEGTKSKAETLYNKKDYLGAFRISESILKSDPKDIYGLRLRFNSSTGLASQKGKWPLMCNQSAKELVNLLPEEEVTSFVTAIWCLNHGSHYAEIVSLVPKVIPQAKEKIGDGNYGLLINVITVAYLKLNERKMAREILFTGISQLSGKEEVMHTGYNVGELFYDEDISLSERERWHELFQKNLFPEKLSNPLIPSIAWNTSLLTDEYVSRGKYNFAFDTISLLYPEMDPHVASYWNFLRDQLLIKYKALQFKTKKLKTEPRRNLKMVFLVVPKTRFKQPLPSALKRYESLDADLTEKALNDLLLSFQYFRDSFESITDGIHWEHEVIHTNSEIQSTNFTDQSFRFVMQPSFESIQPQLSSDVLEKIKASDGVILVWPGTKQPEGVLITNGGGTEWNYGTATNPEVRLTILSDSNKKIADGNHANHPIFIYHELFHVLEWAYHQSKFPKNDHPYSRRKDWPKDYVGNTEWDFYAETFLKRFMAEDQLDRVYWLGRKEGFYGIKVKEEKGK
;
A
#
# COMPACT_ATOMS: atom_id res chain seq x y z
N MET A 1 34.07 -97.52 -23.34
CA MET A 1 34.73 -96.94 -22.16
C MET A 1 34.81 -95.43 -22.34
N ASN A 2 34.18 -94.67 -21.43
CA ASN A 2 34.50 -93.31 -20.93
C ASN A 2 35.40 -92.37 -21.78
N ARG A 3 35.21 -91.05 -21.92
CA ARG A 3 34.39 -90.02 -21.24
C ARG A 3 34.63 -88.66 -21.96
N PHE A 4 33.61 -87.79 -21.98
CA PHE A 4 33.62 -86.33 -21.73
C PHE A 4 33.96 -85.27 -22.82
N ILE A 5 32.94 -84.38 -23.02
CA ILE A 5 32.94 -82.91 -23.28
C ILE A 5 33.39 -82.47 -24.70
N VAL A 6 32.61 -81.74 -25.52
CA VAL A 6 32.10 -80.36 -25.35
C VAL A 6 30.77 -80.14 -26.11
N PHE A 7 29.80 -79.54 -25.42
CA PHE A 7 28.59 -78.88 -25.93
C PHE A 7 28.94 -77.53 -26.58
N LEU A 8 28.35 -77.17 -27.72
CA LEU A 8 28.14 -75.75 -28.05
C LEU A 8 26.79 -75.58 -28.77
N PHE A 9 25.79 -75.25 -27.96
CA PHE A 9 24.47 -74.77 -28.39
C PHE A 9 24.54 -73.24 -28.52
N SER A 10 24.00 -72.73 -29.62
CA SER A 10 23.26 -71.47 -29.81
C SER A 10 23.45 -70.33 -28.79
N PHE A 11 24.03 -69.21 -29.23
CA PHE A 11 23.57 -67.87 -28.84
C PHE A 11 24.01 -66.86 -29.92
N LEU A 12 23.16 -66.69 -30.93
CA LEU A 12 23.19 -65.51 -31.80
C LEU A 12 22.77 -64.33 -30.91
N LEU A 13 23.79 -63.59 -30.50
CA LEU A 13 23.70 -62.35 -29.75
C LEU A 13 22.91 -61.31 -30.56
N LEU A 14 21.60 -61.24 -30.33
CA LEU A 14 20.86 -60.00 -30.42
C LEU A 14 21.33 -59.12 -29.25
N PHE A 15 22.48 -58.48 -29.41
CA PHE A 15 22.76 -57.25 -28.68
C PHE A 15 21.75 -56.23 -29.19
N HIS A 16 20.61 -56.12 -28.51
CA HIS A 16 19.87 -54.85 -28.53
C HIS A 16 20.81 -53.83 -27.90
N SER A 17 21.36 -52.96 -28.74
CA SER A 17 21.98 -51.72 -28.31
C SER A 17 21.00 -51.01 -27.37
N LEU A 18 21.40 -50.84 -26.12
CA LEU A 18 20.91 -49.75 -25.28
C LEU A 18 21.39 -48.46 -25.97
N GLU A 19 20.63 -47.99 -26.94
CA GLU A 19 21.00 -46.82 -27.73
C GLU A 19 20.84 -45.56 -26.88
N ALA A 20 21.98 -44.98 -26.51
CA ALA A 20 22.06 -43.55 -26.30
C ALA A 20 21.43 -42.84 -27.52
N VAL A 21 20.58 -41.83 -27.29
CA VAL A 21 19.91 -41.05 -28.34
C VAL A 21 20.88 -40.73 -29.49
N ASP A 22 20.50 -41.09 -30.72
CA ASP A 22 21.34 -40.96 -31.90
C ASP A 22 21.71 -39.49 -32.19
N GLU A 23 22.88 -39.30 -32.80
CA GLU A 23 23.44 -37.97 -33.04
C GLU A 23 22.59 -37.12 -34.01
N GLY A 24 21.86 -37.77 -34.93
CA GLY A 24 20.93 -37.10 -35.83
C GLY A 24 19.74 -36.51 -35.07
N THR A 25 19.16 -37.26 -34.14
CA THR A 25 18.08 -36.79 -33.27
C THR A 25 18.54 -35.66 -32.36
N LYS A 26 19.75 -35.75 -31.78
CA LYS A 26 20.34 -34.67 -30.96
C LYS A 26 20.53 -33.38 -31.77
N SER A 27 21.17 -33.48 -32.94
CA SER A 27 21.42 -32.34 -33.83
C SER A 27 20.12 -31.65 -34.26
N LYS A 28 19.08 -32.44 -34.55
CA LYS A 28 17.75 -31.92 -34.89
C LYS A 28 17.10 -31.17 -33.71
N ALA A 29 17.14 -31.75 -32.51
CA ALA A 29 16.60 -31.11 -31.31
C ALA A 29 17.31 -29.78 -30.98
N GLU A 30 18.63 -29.76 -31.04
CA GLU A 30 19.42 -28.53 -30.83
C GLU A 30 19.11 -27.47 -31.88
N THR A 31 18.96 -27.87 -33.14
CA THR A 31 18.57 -26.95 -34.23
C THR A 31 17.22 -26.30 -33.95
N LEU A 32 16.22 -27.07 -33.51
CA LEU A 32 14.90 -26.53 -33.16
C LEU A 32 14.97 -25.60 -31.95
N TYR A 33 15.69 -26.01 -30.90
CA TYR A 33 15.85 -25.21 -29.70
C TYR A 33 16.54 -23.87 -29.97
N ASN A 34 17.63 -23.88 -30.76
CA ASN A 34 18.38 -22.68 -31.15
C ASN A 34 17.54 -21.74 -32.04
N LYS A 35 16.60 -22.29 -32.82
CA LYS A 35 15.60 -21.52 -33.58
C LYS A 35 14.42 -21.04 -32.73
N LYS A 36 14.43 -21.31 -31.43
CA LYS A 36 13.33 -21.04 -30.48
C LYS A 36 12.02 -21.75 -30.83
N ASP A 37 12.08 -22.82 -31.64
CA ASP A 37 10.95 -23.74 -31.81
C ASP A 37 10.91 -24.72 -30.65
N TYR A 38 10.54 -24.18 -29.48
CA TYR A 38 10.49 -24.93 -28.23
C TYR A 38 9.41 -26.01 -28.26
N LEU A 39 8.32 -25.82 -29.00
CA LEU A 39 7.28 -26.85 -29.14
C LEU A 39 7.78 -28.03 -29.98
N GLY A 40 8.51 -27.76 -31.07
CA GLY A 40 9.17 -28.79 -31.87
C GLY A 40 10.21 -29.56 -31.05
N ALA A 41 11.07 -28.86 -30.31
CA ALA A 41 12.06 -29.47 -29.42
C ALA A 41 11.40 -30.31 -28.30
N PHE A 42 10.30 -29.82 -27.72
CA PHE A 42 9.52 -30.55 -26.73
C PHE A 42 8.95 -31.87 -27.30
N ARG A 43 8.41 -31.86 -28.52
CA ARG A 43 7.91 -33.10 -29.17
C ARG A 43 9.00 -34.14 -29.40
N ILE A 44 10.22 -33.71 -29.72
CA ILE A 44 11.36 -34.63 -29.83
C ILE A 44 11.67 -35.25 -28.46
N SER A 45 11.65 -34.44 -27.39
CA SER A 45 11.86 -34.96 -26.03
C SER A 45 10.81 -36.00 -25.63
N GLU A 46 9.54 -35.82 -25.99
CA GLU A 46 8.49 -36.80 -25.73
C GLU A 46 8.74 -38.12 -26.47
N SER A 47 9.24 -38.05 -27.72
CA SER A 47 9.59 -39.25 -28.50
C SER A 47 10.75 -40.03 -27.87
N ILE A 48 11.77 -39.33 -27.36
CA ILE A 48 12.90 -39.92 -26.65
C ILE A 48 12.39 -40.60 -25.37
N LEU A 49 11.64 -39.87 -24.55
CA LEU A 49 11.16 -40.35 -23.24
C LEU A 49 10.11 -41.45 -23.34
N LYS A 50 9.41 -41.55 -24.47
CA LYS A 50 8.53 -42.70 -24.75
C LYS A 50 9.35 -43.99 -24.92
N SER A 51 10.56 -43.89 -25.45
CA SER A 51 11.44 -45.03 -25.72
C SER A 51 12.30 -45.36 -24.49
N ASP A 52 12.82 -44.34 -23.82
CA ASP A 52 13.51 -44.46 -22.53
C ASP A 52 13.06 -43.33 -21.56
N PRO A 53 12.15 -43.63 -20.61
CA PRO A 53 11.66 -42.63 -19.65
C PRO A 53 12.73 -42.04 -18.71
N LYS A 54 13.91 -42.65 -18.62
CA LYS A 54 15.01 -42.19 -17.76
C LYS A 54 16.15 -41.54 -18.55
N ASP A 55 15.97 -41.30 -19.86
CA ASP A 55 16.99 -40.67 -20.67
C ASP A 55 17.25 -39.22 -20.22
N ILE A 56 18.47 -38.96 -19.75
CA ILE A 56 18.86 -37.66 -19.18
C ILE A 56 18.79 -36.55 -20.23
N TYR A 57 19.16 -36.84 -21.49
CA TYR A 57 19.11 -35.84 -22.56
C TYR A 57 17.67 -35.48 -22.89
N GLY A 58 16.79 -36.47 -23.01
CA GLY A 58 15.35 -36.31 -23.21
C GLY A 58 14.72 -35.49 -22.08
N LEU A 59 15.06 -35.77 -20.82
CA LEU A 59 14.54 -35.01 -19.67
C LEU A 59 15.03 -33.57 -19.65
N ARG A 60 16.33 -33.33 -19.90
CA ARG A 60 16.89 -31.97 -20.02
C ARG A 60 16.27 -31.20 -21.18
N LEU A 61 16.09 -31.83 -22.34
CA LEU A 61 15.46 -31.22 -23.51
C LEU A 61 14.00 -30.86 -23.21
N ARG A 62 13.24 -31.76 -22.55
CA ARG A 62 11.86 -31.51 -22.15
C ARG A 62 11.79 -30.33 -21.18
N PHE A 63 12.65 -30.33 -20.16
CA PHE A 63 12.75 -29.26 -19.17
C PHE A 63 13.07 -27.92 -19.83
N ASN A 64 14.17 -27.82 -20.57
CA ASN A 64 14.58 -26.58 -21.25
C ASN A 64 13.51 -26.08 -22.23
N SER A 65 12.90 -26.97 -23.01
CA SER A 65 11.85 -26.61 -23.96
C SER A 65 10.59 -26.11 -23.23
N SER A 66 10.19 -26.76 -22.14
CA SER A 66 9.07 -26.33 -21.32
C SER A 66 9.32 -24.98 -20.63
N THR A 67 10.57 -24.69 -20.24
CA THR A 67 10.98 -23.37 -19.75
C THR A 67 10.81 -22.29 -20.82
N GLY A 68 11.27 -22.55 -22.05
CA GLY A 68 11.07 -21.64 -23.19
C GLY A 68 9.58 -21.39 -23.52
N LEU A 69 8.72 -22.38 -23.29
CA LEU A 69 7.27 -22.29 -23.50
C LEU A 69 6.50 -21.70 -22.31
N ALA A 70 7.07 -21.62 -21.11
CA ALA A 70 6.35 -21.23 -19.89
C ALA A 70 5.70 -19.83 -20.00
N SER A 71 6.34 -18.92 -20.73
CA SER A 71 5.81 -17.58 -21.01
C SER A 71 4.49 -17.58 -21.80
N GLN A 72 4.17 -18.66 -22.53
CA GLN A 72 2.90 -18.85 -23.24
C GLN A 72 1.73 -19.20 -22.31
N LYS A 73 1.99 -19.41 -21.01
CA LYS A 73 1.00 -19.78 -19.97
C LYS A 73 0.28 -21.12 -20.28
N GLY A 74 -0.80 -21.41 -19.54
CA GLY A 74 -1.56 -22.66 -19.68
C GLY A 74 -0.84 -23.85 -19.04
N LYS A 75 -0.68 -24.95 -19.78
CA LYS A 75 -0.05 -26.18 -19.25
C LYS A 75 1.47 -26.09 -19.06
N TRP A 76 2.13 -25.14 -19.72
CA TRP A 76 3.60 -25.11 -19.81
C TRP A 76 4.30 -24.84 -18.48
N PRO A 77 3.85 -23.90 -17.63
CA PRO A 77 4.39 -23.74 -16.28
C PRO A 77 4.40 -25.02 -15.43
N LEU A 78 3.28 -25.76 -15.42
CA LEU A 78 3.16 -27.02 -14.70
C LEU A 78 4.03 -28.13 -15.32
N MET A 79 4.12 -28.16 -16.66
CA MET A 79 4.98 -29.09 -17.38
C MET A 79 6.47 -28.85 -17.09
N CYS A 80 6.87 -27.59 -16.95
CA CYS A 80 8.23 -27.22 -16.52
C CYS A 80 8.52 -27.71 -15.10
N ASN A 81 7.60 -27.48 -14.16
CA ASN A 81 7.73 -28.00 -12.79
C ASN A 81 7.79 -29.54 -12.75
N GLN A 82 6.92 -30.23 -13.49
CA GLN A 82 6.95 -31.69 -13.58
C GLN A 82 8.28 -32.19 -14.16
N SER A 83 8.75 -31.56 -15.24
CA SER A 83 10.02 -31.92 -15.88
C SER A 83 11.21 -31.70 -14.94
N ALA A 84 11.21 -30.63 -14.15
CA ALA A 84 12.21 -30.41 -13.11
C ALA A 84 12.20 -31.53 -12.07
N LYS A 85 11.03 -31.92 -11.55
CA LYS A 85 10.90 -33.02 -10.57
C LYS A 85 11.44 -34.34 -11.12
N GLU A 86 11.16 -34.66 -12.37
CA GLU A 86 11.65 -35.89 -13.01
C GLU A 86 13.17 -35.83 -13.25
N LEU A 87 13.72 -34.68 -13.65
CA LEU A 87 15.16 -34.49 -13.85
C LEU A 87 15.94 -34.63 -12.53
N VAL A 88 15.46 -34.00 -11.46
CA VAL A 88 16.12 -33.99 -10.14
C VAL A 88 16.15 -35.38 -9.50
N ASN A 89 15.16 -36.23 -9.78
CA ASN A 89 15.18 -37.62 -9.30
C ASN A 89 16.38 -38.42 -9.86
N LEU A 90 16.94 -38.00 -11.00
CA LEU A 90 18.10 -38.64 -11.63
C LEU A 90 19.40 -37.85 -11.43
N LEU A 91 19.30 -36.53 -11.25
CA LEU A 91 20.44 -35.62 -11.03
C LEU A 91 20.22 -34.76 -9.78
N PRO A 92 20.36 -35.31 -8.55
CA PRO A 92 20.11 -34.59 -7.31
C PRO A 92 21.00 -33.34 -7.13
N GLU A 93 22.18 -33.32 -7.73
CA GLU A 93 23.09 -32.17 -7.71
C GLU A 93 22.53 -30.92 -8.43
N GLU A 94 21.57 -31.11 -9.35
CA GLU A 94 20.84 -30.05 -10.05
C GLU A 94 19.52 -29.68 -9.37
N GLU A 95 19.23 -30.20 -8.16
CA GLU A 95 17.96 -30.00 -7.46
C GLU A 95 17.58 -28.52 -7.36
N VAL A 96 18.49 -27.73 -6.79
CA VAL A 96 18.22 -26.32 -6.48
C VAL A 96 18.05 -25.51 -7.76
N THR A 97 18.96 -25.65 -8.74
CA THR A 97 18.92 -24.88 -10.00
C THR A 97 17.70 -25.25 -10.85
N SER A 98 17.30 -26.53 -10.86
CA SER A 98 16.11 -27.00 -11.55
C SER A 98 14.83 -26.47 -10.90
N PHE A 99 14.73 -26.52 -9.57
CA PHE A 99 13.55 -26.01 -8.86
C PHE A 99 13.46 -24.48 -8.85
N VAL A 100 14.57 -23.74 -8.84
CA VAL A 100 14.56 -22.29 -9.07
C VAL A 100 13.97 -21.96 -10.45
N THR A 101 14.42 -22.66 -11.49
CA THR A 101 13.89 -22.47 -12.84
C THR A 101 12.40 -22.84 -12.91
N ALA A 102 11.98 -23.92 -12.23
CA ALA A 102 10.57 -24.27 -12.11
C ALA A 102 9.76 -23.17 -11.42
N ILE A 103 10.27 -22.52 -10.37
CA ILE A 103 9.62 -21.38 -9.73
C ILE A 103 9.39 -20.24 -10.73
N TRP A 104 10.39 -19.91 -11.56
CA TRP A 104 10.21 -18.89 -12.60
C TRP A 104 9.17 -19.28 -13.65
N CYS A 105 9.16 -20.54 -14.09
CA CYS A 105 8.12 -21.07 -14.97
C CYS A 105 6.72 -20.92 -14.34
N LEU A 106 6.55 -21.36 -13.10
CA LEU A 106 5.29 -21.32 -12.35
C LEU A 106 4.78 -19.87 -12.17
N ASN A 107 5.69 -18.92 -11.98
CA ASN A 107 5.35 -17.51 -11.84
C ASN A 107 4.69 -16.93 -13.10
N HIS A 108 5.09 -17.36 -14.30
CA HIS A 108 4.42 -16.95 -15.55
C HIS A 108 2.93 -17.34 -15.61
N GLY A 109 2.56 -18.44 -14.95
CA GLY A 109 1.20 -18.96 -14.86
C GLY A 109 0.45 -18.64 -13.56
N SER A 110 1.03 -17.84 -12.66
CA SER A 110 0.45 -17.53 -11.34
C SER A 110 0.14 -18.78 -10.49
N HIS A 111 0.96 -19.83 -10.62
CA HIS A 111 0.84 -21.08 -9.85
C HIS A 111 1.48 -20.93 -8.46
N TYR A 112 0.90 -20.07 -7.63
CA TYR A 112 1.51 -19.63 -6.36
C TYR A 112 1.66 -20.76 -5.33
N ALA A 113 0.69 -21.68 -5.25
CA ALA A 113 0.74 -22.81 -4.32
C ALA A 113 1.91 -23.76 -4.65
N GLU A 114 2.12 -24.01 -5.94
CA GLU A 114 3.23 -24.82 -6.43
C GLU A 114 4.58 -24.14 -6.18
N ILE A 115 4.68 -22.82 -6.33
CA ILE A 115 5.89 -22.06 -5.97
C ILE A 115 6.23 -22.26 -4.49
N VAL A 116 5.26 -22.02 -3.60
CA VAL A 116 5.45 -22.16 -2.15
C VAL A 116 5.86 -23.59 -1.77
N SER A 117 5.34 -24.61 -2.45
CA SER A 117 5.71 -26.01 -2.18
C SER A 117 7.20 -26.34 -2.44
N LEU A 118 7.88 -25.53 -3.27
CA LEU A 118 9.30 -25.73 -3.61
C LEU A 118 10.25 -24.99 -2.65
N VAL A 119 9.73 -24.05 -1.84
CA VAL A 119 10.51 -23.18 -0.95
C VAL A 119 11.46 -23.96 -0.02
N PRO A 120 11.03 -25.03 0.68
CA PRO A 120 11.90 -25.76 1.61
C PRO A 120 13.12 -26.40 0.94
N LYS A 121 13.01 -26.76 -0.34
CA LYS A 121 14.10 -27.38 -1.12
C LYS A 121 15.06 -26.35 -1.71
N VAL A 122 14.55 -25.15 -2.00
CA VAL A 122 15.28 -24.13 -2.75
C VAL A 122 16.00 -23.16 -1.82
N ILE A 123 15.28 -22.52 -0.89
CA ILE A 123 15.81 -21.38 -0.11
C ILE A 123 17.12 -21.68 0.64
N PRO A 124 17.31 -22.85 1.29
CA PRO A 124 18.51 -23.09 2.08
C PRO A 124 19.83 -23.00 1.30
N GLN A 125 19.81 -23.29 0.00
CA GLN A 125 21.03 -23.38 -0.83
C GLN A 125 20.98 -22.47 -2.08
N ALA A 126 19.85 -21.83 -2.38
CA ALA A 126 19.65 -21.07 -3.61
C ALA A 126 20.74 -20.02 -3.83
N LYS A 127 21.03 -19.19 -2.82
CA LYS A 127 21.99 -18.10 -2.93
C LYS A 127 23.37 -18.55 -3.44
N GLU A 128 23.90 -19.64 -2.90
CA GLU A 128 25.19 -20.21 -3.32
C GLU A 128 25.13 -20.73 -4.76
N LYS A 129 24.01 -21.33 -5.15
CA LYS A 129 23.84 -21.98 -6.47
C LYS A 129 23.55 -21.02 -7.62
N ILE A 130 22.87 -19.90 -7.37
CA ILE A 130 22.40 -18.99 -8.43
C ILE A 130 22.98 -17.57 -8.35
N GLY A 131 23.74 -17.27 -7.29
CA GLY A 131 24.35 -15.96 -7.04
C GLY A 131 23.38 -14.94 -6.46
N ASP A 132 23.94 -13.84 -5.93
CA ASP A 132 23.19 -12.81 -5.19
C ASP A 132 22.06 -12.17 -6.02
N GLY A 133 22.34 -11.83 -7.30
CA GLY A 133 21.39 -11.11 -8.15
C GLY A 133 20.12 -11.92 -8.44
N ASN A 134 20.28 -13.18 -8.83
CA ASN A 134 19.15 -14.09 -9.06
C ASN A 134 18.47 -14.50 -7.76
N TYR A 135 19.22 -14.57 -6.65
CA TYR A 135 18.64 -14.84 -5.33
C TYR A 135 17.70 -13.71 -4.90
N GLY A 136 18.06 -12.45 -5.11
CA GLY A 136 17.17 -11.31 -4.83
C GLY A 136 15.85 -11.39 -5.61
N LEU A 137 15.92 -11.74 -6.90
CA LEU A 137 14.72 -11.93 -7.75
C LEU A 137 13.88 -13.13 -7.30
N LEU A 138 14.51 -14.23 -6.91
CA LEU A 138 13.84 -15.42 -6.39
C LEU A 138 13.08 -15.11 -5.10
N ILE A 139 13.70 -14.39 -4.17
CA ILE A 139 13.06 -13.94 -2.92
C ILE A 139 11.83 -13.09 -3.23
N ASN A 140 11.92 -12.17 -4.20
CA ASN A 140 10.78 -11.38 -4.61
C ASN A 140 9.61 -12.24 -5.11
N VAL A 141 9.88 -13.17 -6.02
CA VAL A 141 8.85 -14.08 -6.59
C VAL A 141 8.17 -14.90 -5.50
N ILE A 142 8.94 -15.47 -4.57
CA ILE A 142 8.40 -16.28 -3.47
C ILE A 142 7.59 -15.40 -2.50
N THR A 143 8.10 -14.21 -2.18
CA THR A 143 7.40 -13.24 -1.32
C THR A 143 6.05 -12.87 -1.91
N VAL A 144 6.00 -12.57 -3.21
CA VAL A 144 4.76 -12.28 -3.93
C VAL A 144 3.84 -13.51 -3.98
N ALA A 145 4.37 -14.73 -4.12
CA ALA A 145 3.56 -15.95 -4.09
C ALA A 145 2.83 -16.12 -2.75
N TYR A 146 3.54 -15.99 -1.62
CA TYR A 146 2.92 -16.02 -0.28
C TYR A 146 1.89 -14.90 -0.12
N LEU A 147 2.20 -13.69 -0.58
CA LEU A 147 1.28 -12.56 -0.54
C LEU A 147 -0.03 -12.84 -1.33
N LYS A 148 0.06 -13.44 -2.52
CA LYS A 148 -1.11 -13.81 -3.33
C LYS A 148 -1.93 -14.97 -2.75
N LEU A 149 -1.33 -15.78 -1.89
CA LEU A 149 -2.02 -16.80 -1.09
C LEU A 149 -2.56 -16.26 0.24
N ASN A 150 -2.47 -14.94 0.47
CA ASN A 150 -2.86 -14.28 1.72
C ASN A 150 -2.05 -14.75 2.96
N GLU A 151 -0.84 -15.29 2.75
CA GLU A 151 0.07 -15.72 3.82
C GLU A 151 1.09 -14.62 4.15
N ARG A 152 0.59 -13.46 4.61
CA ARG A 152 1.40 -12.24 4.80
C ARG A 152 2.58 -12.42 5.75
N LYS A 153 2.40 -13.16 6.84
CA LYS A 153 3.49 -13.44 7.80
C LYS A 153 4.63 -14.21 7.14
N MET A 154 4.33 -15.26 6.38
CA MET A 154 5.34 -16.04 5.67
C MET A 154 6.02 -15.21 4.58
N ALA A 155 5.26 -14.37 3.86
CA ALA A 155 5.83 -13.43 2.90
C ALA A 155 6.85 -12.49 3.56
N ARG A 156 6.52 -11.92 4.74
CA ARG A 156 7.45 -11.10 5.52
C ARG A 156 8.67 -11.90 5.98
N GLU A 157 8.50 -13.12 6.47
CA GLU A 157 9.63 -13.96 6.92
C GLU A 157 10.62 -14.29 5.78
N ILE A 158 10.12 -14.61 4.59
CA ILE A 158 10.95 -14.85 3.40
C ILE A 158 11.67 -13.57 2.99
N LEU A 159 10.95 -12.45 2.92
CA LEU A 159 11.54 -11.16 2.56
C LEU A 159 12.63 -10.75 3.56
N PHE A 160 12.37 -10.90 4.87
CA PHE A 160 13.33 -10.57 5.93
C PHE A 160 14.60 -11.40 5.79
N THR A 161 14.44 -12.71 5.56
CA THR A 161 15.56 -13.63 5.35
C THR A 161 16.38 -13.22 4.13
N GLY A 162 15.73 -12.97 2.99
CA GLY A 162 16.40 -12.59 1.76
C GLY A 162 17.15 -11.26 1.86
N ILE A 163 16.51 -10.23 2.41
CA ILE A 163 17.14 -8.92 2.63
C ILE A 163 18.30 -9.04 3.61
N SER A 164 18.15 -9.80 4.70
CA SER A 164 19.23 -10.01 5.67
C SER A 164 20.45 -10.67 5.02
N GLN A 165 20.24 -11.67 4.16
CA GLN A 165 21.34 -12.35 3.47
C GLN A 165 22.01 -11.50 2.39
N LEU A 166 21.31 -10.53 1.81
CA LEU A 166 21.81 -9.61 0.78
C LEU A 166 22.20 -8.24 1.35
N SER A 167 22.10 -8.04 2.66
CA SER A 167 22.18 -6.72 3.28
C SER A 167 23.47 -6.01 2.93
N GLY A 168 23.37 -4.74 2.53
CA GLY A 168 24.50 -3.89 2.13
C GLY A 168 25.02 -4.15 0.72
N LYS A 169 24.41 -5.06 -0.06
CA LYS A 169 24.72 -5.29 -1.47
C LYS A 169 23.64 -4.69 -2.36
N GLU A 170 24.01 -4.26 -3.57
CA GLU A 170 23.06 -3.64 -4.51
C GLU A 170 21.92 -4.60 -4.91
N GLU A 171 22.21 -5.90 -4.99
CA GLU A 171 21.27 -6.96 -5.37
C GLU A 171 20.06 -7.08 -4.44
N VAL A 172 20.15 -6.56 -3.21
CA VAL A 172 19.01 -6.55 -2.28
C VAL A 172 17.81 -5.78 -2.82
N MET A 173 18.04 -4.80 -3.70
CA MET A 173 16.96 -4.06 -4.36
C MET A 173 16.05 -5.00 -5.17
N HIS A 174 16.58 -6.10 -5.74
CA HIS A 174 15.75 -7.04 -6.48
C HIS A 174 14.64 -7.70 -5.66
N THR A 175 14.72 -7.66 -4.32
CA THR A 175 13.71 -8.22 -3.41
C THR A 175 12.45 -7.36 -3.30
N GLY A 176 12.53 -6.05 -3.57
CA GLY A 176 11.54 -5.05 -3.16
C GLY A 176 10.34 -4.81 -4.10
N TYR A 177 10.31 -5.43 -5.27
CA TYR A 177 9.25 -5.14 -6.26
C TYR A 177 7.86 -5.63 -5.80
N ASN A 178 6.86 -4.73 -5.77
CA ASN A 178 5.46 -5.05 -5.46
C ASN A 178 5.21 -5.69 -4.08
N VAL A 179 6.06 -5.44 -3.09
CA VAL A 179 5.91 -6.00 -1.72
C VAL A 179 5.61 -4.96 -0.65
N GLY A 180 5.45 -3.69 -1.02
CA GLY A 180 5.14 -2.60 -0.07
C GLY A 180 3.88 -2.87 0.76
N GLU A 181 2.87 -3.53 0.18
CA GLU A 181 1.61 -3.87 0.85
C GLU A 181 1.74 -4.81 2.04
N LEU A 182 2.87 -5.50 2.19
CA LEU A 182 3.16 -6.31 3.37
C LEU A 182 3.26 -5.50 4.67
N PHE A 183 3.53 -4.20 4.54
CA PHE A 183 3.79 -3.30 5.67
C PHE A 183 2.62 -2.37 5.97
N TYR A 184 1.50 -2.52 5.26
CA TYR A 184 0.28 -1.73 5.49
C TYR A 184 -0.49 -2.23 6.72
N ASP A 185 -0.24 -3.47 7.13
CA ASP A 185 -1.00 -4.14 8.18
C ASP A 185 -0.66 -3.58 9.56
N GLU A 186 -1.69 -3.28 10.34
CA GLU A 186 -1.57 -2.80 11.72
C GLU A 186 -1.30 -3.92 12.73
N ASP A 187 -1.45 -5.19 12.33
CA ASP A 187 -1.25 -6.35 13.19
C ASP A 187 0.24 -6.70 13.43
N ILE A 188 1.15 -6.04 12.71
CA ILE A 188 2.60 -6.15 12.92
C ILE A 188 2.93 -5.56 14.29
N SER A 189 3.52 -6.37 15.18
CA SER A 189 3.92 -5.91 16.51
C SER A 189 4.98 -4.82 16.45
N LEU A 190 5.04 -3.97 17.49
CA LEU A 190 6.11 -2.98 17.63
C LEU A 190 7.51 -3.60 17.47
N SER A 191 7.77 -4.73 18.14
CA SER A 191 9.06 -5.42 18.07
C SER A 191 9.40 -5.93 16.67
N GLU A 192 8.42 -6.37 15.88
CA GLU A 192 8.63 -6.76 14.50
C GLU A 192 8.95 -5.53 13.63
N ARG A 193 8.23 -4.42 13.81
CA ARG A 193 8.50 -3.15 13.09
C ARG A 193 9.89 -2.58 13.37
N GLU A 194 10.34 -2.62 14.63
CA GLU A 194 11.67 -2.18 15.05
C GLU A 194 12.75 -3.00 14.33
N ARG A 195 12.61 -4.33 14.30
CA ARG A 195 13.52 -5.22 13.56
C ARG A 195 13.55 -4.92 12.06
N TRP A 196 12.40 -4.65 11.46
CA TRP A 196 12.33 -4.23 10.07
C TRP A 196 13.00 -2.88 9.82
N HIS A 197 12.80 -1.92 10.72
CA HIS A 197 13.40 -0.59 10.64
C HIS A 197 14.93 -0.67 10.65
N GLU A 198 15.52 -1.44 11.57
CA GLU A 198 16.96 -1.69 11.63
C GLU A 198 17.50 -2.33 10.33
N LEU A 199 16.77 -3.29 9.76
CA LEU A 199 17.16 -3.95 8.52
C LEU A 199 17.07 -2.99 7.33
N PHE A 200 16.01 -2.18 7.26
CA PHE A 200 15.82 -1.20 6.20
C PHE A 200 16.84 -0.07 6.24
N GLN A 201 17.25 0.38 7.42
CA GLN A 201 18.29 1.39 7.57
C GLN A 201 19.61 0.97 6.89
N LYS A 202 19.95 -0.32 6.93
CA LYS A 202 21.16 -0.88 6.29
C LYS A 202 21.04 -1.01 4.76
N ASN A 203 19.85 -0.81 4.19
CA ASN A 203 19.52 -1.10 2.79
C ASN A 203 18.79 0.06 2.10
N LEU A 204 19.01 1.30 2.58
CA LEU A 204 18.32 2.49 2.10
C LEU A 204 18.89 3.07 0.79
N PHE A 205 20.17 2.81 0.47
CA PHE A 205 20.90 3.25 -0.74
C PHE A 205 20.48 4.63 -1.27
N PRO A 206 20.85 5.74 -0.59
CA PRO A 206 20.46 7.11 -0.95
C PRO A 206 20.86 7.57 -2.37
N GLU A 207 21.84 6.90 -2.98
CA GLU A 207 22.28 7.14 -4.35
C GLU A 207 21.40 6.49 -5.42
N LYS A 208 20.45 5.62 -5.03
CA LYS A 208 19.59 4.84 -5.92
C LYS A 208 18.14 5.33 -5.86
N LEU A 209 17.83 6.41 -6.58
CA LEU A 209 16.49 7.03 -6.63
C LEU A 209 15.33 6.06 -6.88
N SER A 210 15.54 5.03 -7.70
CA SER A 210 14.55 4.00 -8.02
C SER A 210 14.68 2.74 -7.16
N ASN A 211 15.10 2.86 -5.90
CA ASN A 211 15.17 1.74 -4.96
C ASN A 211 13.75 1.18 -4.70
N PRO A 212 13.43 -0.05 -5.15
CA PRO A 212 12.08 -0.62 -5.05
C PRO A 212 11.71 -1.03 -3.61
N LEU A 213 12.64 -0.97 -2.66
CA LEU A 213 12.33 -1.17 -1.24
C LEU A 213 11.67 0.06 -0.61
N ILE A 214 11.78 1.24 -1.22
CA ILE A 214 11.29 2.51 -0.64
C ILE A 214 9.83 2.44 -0.19
N PRO A 215 8.87 1.85 -0.94
CA PRO A 215 7.51 1.66 -0.43
C PRO A 215 7.46 0.91 0.90
N SER A 216 8.16 -0.24 1.02
CA SER A 216 8.19 -1.03 2.27
C SER A 216 8.82 -0.25 3.43
N ILE A 217 9.92 0.47 3.16
CA ILE A 217 10.61 1.30 4.14
C ILE A 217 9.69 2.43 4.62
N ALA A 218 9.07 3.14 3.68
CA ALA A 218 8.17 4.26 3.95
C ALA A 218 6.96 3.87 4.79
N TRP A 219 6.33 2.73 4.48
CA TRP A 219 5.21 2.23 5.28
C TRP A 219 5.62 1.79 6.68
N ASN A 220 6.71 1.02 6.80
CA ASN A 220 7.20 0.60 8.11
C ASN A 220 7.59 1.80 8.98
N THR A 221 8.31 2.77 8.40
CA THR A 221 8.69 4.01 9.09
C THR A 221 7.46 4.80 9.52
N SER A 222 6.48 5.02 8.63
CA SER A 222 5.26 5.77 8.94
C SER A 222 4.51 5.22 10.16
N LEU A 223 4.28 3.91 10.19
CA LEU A 223 3.49 3.24 11.24
C LEU A 223 4.31 3.02 12.52
N LEU A 224 5.61 2.78 12.44
CA LEU A 224 6.48 2.72 13.62
C LEU A 224 6.58 4.09 14.31
N THR A 225 6.64 5.18 13.55
CA THR A 225 6.57 6.54 14.08
C THR A 225 5.27 6.75 14.87
N ASP A 226 4.13 6.33 14.34
CA ASP A 226 2.83 6.45 15.03
C ASP A 226 2.79 5.65 16.35
N GLU A 227 3.35 4.44 16.34
CA GLU A 227 3.44 3.59 17.53
C GLU A 227 4.31 4.23 18.63
N TYR A 228 5.40 4.92 18.28
CA TYR A 228 6.19 5.66 19.26
C TYR A 228 5.47 6.91 19.77
N VAL A 229 4.78 7.65 18.90
CA VAL A 229 4.03 8.85 19.29
C VAL A 229 2.89 8.52 20.24
N SER A 230 2.11 7.46 19.96
CA SER A 230 1.01 7.02 20.83
C SER A 230 1.50 6.65 22.25
N ARG A 231 2.76 6.24 22.39
CA ARG A 231 3.43 5.93 23.66
C ARG A 231 4.17 7.13 24.28
N GLY A 232 4.05 8.32 23.71
CA GLY A 232 4.74 9.54 24.16
C GLY A 232 6.25 9.54 23.94
N LYS A 233 6.79 8.61 23.13
CA LYS A 233 8.23 8.48 22.84
C LYS A 233 8.65 9.36 21.66
N TYR A 234 8.48 10.68 21.79
CA TYR A 234 8.65 11.61 20.67
C TYR A 234 10.06 11.67 20.07
N ASN A 235 11.12 11.52 20.88
CA ASN A 235 12.49 11.49 20.35
C ASN A 235 12.73 10.25 19.49
N PHE A 236 12.30 9.07 19.95
CA PHE A 236 12.36 7.84 19.16
C PHE A 236 11.55 7.95 17.86
N ALA A 237 10.35 8.54 17.94
CA ALA A 237 9.53 8.81 16.76
C ALA A 237 10.24 9.73 15.77
N PHE A 238 10.90 10.79 16.26
CA PHE A 238 11.65 11.73 15.44
C PHE A 238 12.88 11.08 14.79
N ASP A 239 13.65 10.28 15.54
CA ASP A 239 14.78 9.53 15.00
C ASP A 239 14.32 8.54 13.90
N THR A 240 13.19 7.86 14.13
CA THR A 240 12.59 6.91 13.18
C THR A 240 12.21 7.59 11.87
N ILE A 241 11.45 8.69 11.92
CA ILE A 241 11.01 9.39 10.71
C ILE A 241 12.17 10.07 9.97
N SER A 242 13.22 10.46 10.71
CA SER A 242 14.44 11.05 10.16
C SER A 242 15.28 10.06 9.34
N LEU A 243 14.94 8.76 9.35
CA LEU A 243 15.50 7.80 8.38
C LEU A 243 15.21 8.21 6.93
N LEU A 244 14.04 8.81 6.67
CA LEU A 244 13.60 9.17 5.32
C LEU A 244 13.64 10.69 5.06
N TYR A 245 13.51 11.52 6.08
CA TYR A 245 13.39 12.96 5.90
C TYR A 245 14.51 13.73 6.61
N PRO A 246 15.08 14.76 5.97
CA PRO A 246 14.71 15.30 4.64
C PRO A 246 15.35 14.59 3.43
N GLU A 247 16.39 13.79 3.62
CA GLU A 247 17.31 13.40 2.54
C GLU A 247 16.68 12.49 1.47
N MET A 248 15.74 11.60 1.86
CA MET A 248 15.11 10.64 0.95
C MET A 248 13.79 11.14 0.36
N ASP A 249 13.40 12.41 0.56
CA ASP A 249 12.16 12.98 0.00
C ASP A 249 12.01 12.70 -1.52
N PRO A 250 13.03 12.91 -2.37
CA PRO A 250 12.93 12.62 -3.81
C PRO A 250 12.64 11.13 -4.11
N HIS A 251 13.10 10.22 -3.25
CA HIS A 251 12.89 8.79 -3.43
C HIS A 251 11.44 8.43 -3.14
N VAL A 252 10.89 8.90 -2.01
CA VAL A 252 9.49 8.64 -1.64
C VAL A 252 8.54 9.29 -2.66
N ALA A 253 8.85 10.51 -3.10
CA ALA A 253 8.10 11.23 -4.13
C ALA A 253 8.04 10.48 -5.48
N SER A 254 9.09 9.72 -5.83
CA SER A 254 9.10 8.95 -7.08
C SER A 254 8.08 7.81 -7.12
N TYR A 255 7.64 7.32 -5.95
CA TYR A 255 6.70 6.21 -5.83
C TYR A 255 5.29 6.68 -5.49
N TRP A 256 5.15 7.53 -4.46
CA TRP A 256 3.83 7.85 -3.91
C TRP A 256 3.79 9.21 -3.21
N ASN A 257 3.33 10.25 -3.93
CA ASN A 257 3.21 11.61 -3.39
C ASN A 257 2.34 11.72 -2.12
N PHE A 258 1.31 10.88 -1.98
CA PHE A 258 0.48 10.89 -0.77
C PHE A 258 1.24 10.40 0.46
N LEU A 259 1.99 9.30 0.33
CA LEU A 259 2.81 8.77 1.42
C LEU A 259 3.97 9.74 1.76
N ARG A 260 4.53 10.38 0.73
CA ARG A 260 5.48 11.48 0.86
C ARG A 260 4.91 12.59 1.75
N ASP A 261 3.72 13.10 1.43
CA ASP A 261 3.10 14.20 2.16
C ASP A 261 2.85 13.82 3.63
N GLN A 262 2.34 12.61 3.86
CA GLN A 262 2.13 12.09 5.22
C GLN A 262 3.44 12.05 6.04
N LEU A 263 4.50 11.48 5.48
CA LEU A 263 5.78 11.36 6.18
C LEU A 263 6.42 12.74 6.43
N LEU A 264 6.34 13.66 5.47
CA LEU A 264 6.87 15.00 5.63
C LEU A 264 6.12 15.80 6.71
N ILE A 265 4.79 15.69 6.76
CA ILE A 265 4.00 16.33 7.83
C ILE A 265 4.41 15.78 9.20
N LYS A 266 4.50 14.45 9.35
CA LYS A 266 4.96 13.80 10.58
C LYS A 266 6.37 14.26 10.98
N TYR A 267 7.28 14.33 10.01
CA TYR A 267 8.64 14.83 10.23
C TYR A 267 8.64 16.27 10.76
N LYS A 268 7.90 17.19 10.13
CA LYS A 268 7.80 18.59 10.58
C LYS A 268 7.20 18.72 11.97
N ALA A 269 6.11 17.99 12.23
CA ALA A 269 5.47 17.94 13.53
C ALA A 269 6.42 17.46 14.64
N LEU A 270 7.16 16.38 14.39
CA LEU A 270 8.10 15.81 15.35
C LEU A 270 9.35 16.67 15.51
N GLN A 271 9.84 17.26 14.42
CA GLN A 271 10.93 18.23 14.46
C GLN A 271 10.56 19.39 15.37
N PHE A 272 9.35 19.94 15.21
CA PHE A 272 8.83 20.98 16.08
C PHE A 272 8.73 20.51 17.53
N LYS A 273 8.08 19.36 17.76
CA LYS A 273 7.83 18.85 19.10
C LYS A 273 9.09 18.52 19.89
N THR A 274 10.16 18.13 19.21
CA THR A 274 11.46 17.78 19.82
C THR A 274 12.43 18.96 19.89
N LYS A 275 12.36 19.92 18.95
CA LYS A 275 13.29 21.06 18.88
C LYS A 275 12.75 22.37 19.47
N LYS A 276 11.42 22.56 19.57
CA LYS A 276 10.91 23.85 20.02
C LYS A 276 11.21 24.06 21.50
N LEU A 277 12.02 25.09 21.70
CA LEU A 277 12.28 25.80 22.94
C LEU A 277 10.96 26.44 23.43
N LYS A 278 10.86 26.73 24.73
CA LYS A 278 9.68 27.25 25.46
C LYS A 278 9.19 28.64 25.01
N THR A 279 9.01 28.89 23.71
CA THR A 279 8.42 30.14 23.21
C THR A 279 6.91 30.02 23.19
N GLU A 280 6.24 30.99 23.83
CA GLU A 280 4.79 31.07 23.79
C GLU A 280 4.31 31.27 22.34
N PRO A 281 3.26 30.57 21.91
CA PRO A 281 2.69 30.76 20.59
C PRO A 281 2.16 32.19 20.44
N ARG A 282 2.36 32.78 19.26
CA ARG A 282 1.84 34.10 18.88
C ARG A 282 0.31 34.14 18.92
N ARG A 283 -0.35 33.02 18.61
CA ARG A 283 -1.80 32.89 18.65
C ARG A 283 -2.21 31.50 19.08
N ASN A 284 -3.19 31.42 19.97
CA ASN A 284 -3.87 30.18 20.32
C ASN A 284 -5.26 30.15 19.68
N LEU A 285 -5.61 29.03 19.06
CA LEU A 285 -6.91 28.74 18.48
C LEU A 285 -7.50 27.52 19.17
N LYS A 286 -8.82 27.47 19.32
CA LYS A 286 -9.52 26.34 19.96
C LYS A 286 -10.25 25.48 18.93
N MET A 287 -9.93 24.18 18.91
CA MET A 287 -10.63 23.15 18.14
C MET A 287 -11.53 22.30 19.05
N VAL A 288 -12.76 22.01 18.65
CA VAL A 288 -13.65 21.07 19.35
C VAL A 288 -13.86 19.81 18.50
N PHE A 289 -13.51 18.65 19.04
CA PHE A 289 -13.87 17.35 18.47
C PHE A 289 -15.20 16.90 19.06
N LEU A 290 -16.27 17.03 18.29
CA LEU A 290 -17.61 16.58 18.69
C LEU A 290 -17.78 15.12 18.25
N VAL A 291 -17.78 14.20 19.22
CA VAL A 291 -17.88 12.75 18.95
C VAL A 291 -19.34 12.30 19.03
N VAL A 292 -19.86 11.85 17.89
CA VAL A 292 -21.17 11.19 17.77
C VAL A 292 -20.92 9.70 17.57
N PRO A 293 -21.10 8.86 18.59
CA PRO A 293 -20.56 7.49 18.59
C PRO A 293 -21.27 6.52 17.63
N LYS A 294 -22.44 6.87 17.07
CA LYS A 294 -23.29 5.91 16.36
C LYS A 294 -23.99 6.51 15.14
N THR A 295 -24.20 5.65 14.15
CA THR A 295 -25.16 5.82 13.04
C THR A 295 -26.33 4.89 13.24
N ARG A 296 -27.55 5.43 13.30
CA ARG A 296 -28.79 4.65 13.39
C ARG A 296 -29.84 5.24 12.44
N PHE A 297 -29.77 4.89 11.16
CA PHE A 297 -30.62 5.54 10.17
C PHE A 297 -32.10 5.20 10.36
N LYS A 298 -32.94 6.23 10.28
CA LYS A 298 -34.39 6.02 10.22
C LYS A 298 -34.77 5.31 8.92
N GLN A 299 -35.61 4.30 9.06
CA GLN A 299 -36.21 3.63 7.92
C GLN A 299 -37.41 4.44 7.38
N PRO A 300 -37.73 4.33 6.08
CA PRO A 300 -37.02 3.57 5.06
C PRO A 300 -35.79 4.31 4.49
N LEU A 301 -34.73 3.57 4.20
CA LEU A 301 -33.58 4.10 3.43
C LEU A 301 -34.00 4.55 2.01
N PRO A 302 -33.20 5.44 1.35
CA PRO A 302 -33.39 5.78 -0.06
C PRO A 302 -33.52 4.55 -0.94
N SER A 303 -34.34 4.61 -2.00
CA SER A 303 -34.68 3.46 -2.86
C SER A 303 -33.46 2.70 -3.38
N ALA A 304 -32.39 3.41 -3.77
CA ALA A 304 -31.13 2.84 -4.25
C ALA A 304 -30.39 1.99 -3.18
N LEU A 305 -30.63 2.25 -1.90
CA LEU A 305 -30.00 1.58 -0.77
C LEU A 305 -30.97 0.68 0.02
N LYS A 306 -32.26 0.69 -0.32
CA LYS A 306 -33.32 -0.05 0.38
C LYS A 306 -33.08 -1.58 0.41
N ARG A 307 -32.29 -2.10 -0.52
CA ARG A 307 -31.89 -3.52 -0.58
C ARG A 307 -30.89 -3.93 0.52
N TYR A 308 -30.26 -2.96 1.18
CA TYR A 308 -29.34 -3.22 2.29
C TYR A 308 -30.14 -3.13 3.60
N GLU A 309 -30.14 -4.23 4.37
CA GLU A 309 -30.96 -4.35 5.58
C GLU A 309 -30.63 -3.28 6.64
N SER A 310 -29.34 -2.98 6.84
CA SER A 310 -28.88 -1.89 7.71
C SER A 310 -27.53 -1.35 7.25
N LEU A 311 -27.37 -0.02 7.36
CA LEU A 311 -26.13 0.70 7.14
C LEU A 311 -25.56 1.26 8.45
N ASP A 312 -26.12 0.84 9.59
CA ASP A 312 -25.74 1.31 10.91
C ASP A 312 -24.28 0.95 11.22
N ALA A 313 -23.63 1.85 11.95
CA ALA A 313 -22.22 1.75 12.28
C ALA A 313 -21.96 2.35 13.67
N ASP A 314 -20.90 1.86 14.30
CA ASP A 314 -20.43 2.33 15.61
C ASP A 314 -19.00 2.84 15.46
N LEU A 315 -18.69 3.92 16.16
CA LEU A 315 -17.35 4.46 16.20
C LEU A 315 -16.49 3.58 17.09
N THR A 316 -15.32 3.21 16.60
CA THR A 316 -14.34 2.51 17.44
C THR A 316 -13.45 3.52 18.14
N GLU A 317 -12.99 3.18 19.35
CA GLU A 317 -12.00 4.00 20.06
C GLU A 317 -10.70 4.14 19.26
N LYS A 318 -10.31 3.10 18.52
CA LYS A 318 -9.14 3.15 17.64
C LYS A 318 -9.27 4.24 16.58
N ALA A 319 -10.41 4.28 15.88
CA ALA A 319 -10.73 5.29 14.87
C ALA A 319 -10.57 6.72 15.43
N LEU A 320 -11.22 7.00 16.57
CA LEU A 320 -11.10 8.30 17.24
C LEU A 320 -9.63 8.63 17.58
N ASN A 321 -8.88 7.67 18.14
CA ASN A 321 -7.48 7.88 18.51
C ASN A 321 -6.57 8.13 17.30
N ASP A 322 -6.78 7.43 16.19
CA ASP A 322 -6.03 7.63 14.95
C ASP A 322 -6.29 9.04 14.37
N LEU A 323 -7.55 9.49 14.41
CA LEU A 323 -7.91 10.85 13.99
C LEU A 323 -7.24 11.92 14.86
N LEU A 324 -7.30 11.76 16.19
CA LEU A 324 -6.67 12.68 17.14
C LEU A 324 -5.14 12.70 16.98
N LEU A 325 -4.52 11.55 16.71
CA LEU A 325 -3.09 11.48 16.39
C LEU A 325 -2.77 12.26 15.11
N SER A 326 -3.57 12.10 14.06
CA SER A 326 -3.42 12.88 12.82
C SER A 326 -3.62 14.36 13.04
N PHE A 327 -4.57 14.76 13.90
CA PHE A 327 -4.73 16.16 14.28
C PHE A 327 -3.53 16.69 15.05
N GLN A 328 -2.93 15.89 15.93
CA GLN A 328 -1.70 16.26 16.62
C GLN A 328 -0.56 16.53 15.62
N TYR A 329 -0.39 15.68 14.61
CA TYR A 329 0.59 15.93 13.56
C TYR A 329 0.26 17.20 12.77
N PHE A 330 -0.99 17.39 12.36
CA PHE A 330 -1.43 18.63 11.73
C PHE A 330 -1.08 19.84 12.59
N ARG A 331 -1.50 19.88 13.86
CA ARG A 331 -1.29 21.00 14.77
C ARG A 331 0.19 21.33 14.91
N ASP A 332 1.00 20.33 15.25
CA ASP A 332 2.41 20.54 15.57
C ASP A 332 3.20 20.98 14.32
N SER A 333 2.87 20.43 13.14
CA SER A 333 3.48 20.87 11.87
C SER A 333 2.95 22.24 11.42
N PHE A 334 1.67 22.54 11.66
CA PHE A 334 1.04 23.82 11.31
C PHE A 334 1.64 24.96 12.12
N GLU A 335 1.81 24.76 13.41
CA GLU A 335 2.46 25.74 14.28
C GLU A 335 3.91 25.99 13.86
N SER A 336 4.60 24.93 13.39
CA SER A 336 5.96 25.06 12.86
C SER A 336 6.04 25.91 11.60
N ILE A 337 5.07 25.79 10.67
CA ILE A 337 5.11 26.54 9.40
C ILE A 337 4.54 27.96 9.54
N THR A 338 3.68 28.22 10.52
CA THR A 338 3.05 29.53 10.73
C THR A 338 3.75 30.40 11.78
N ASP A 339 4.88 29.91 12.29
CA ASP A 339 5.67 30.52 13.35
C ASP A 339 4.81 30.94 14.56
N GLY A 340 4.13 29.95 15.15
CA GLY A 340 3.45 30.12 16.44
C GLY A 340 1.95 30.34 16.41
N ILE A 341 1.22 29.81 15.41
CA ILE A 341 -0.23 29.61 15.54
C ILE A 341 -0.48 28.20 16.08
N HIS A 342 -0.84 28.11 17.35
CA HIS A 342 -1.13 26.86 18.05
C HIS A 342 -2.63 26.55 18.04
N TRP A 343 -2.97 25.26 17.91
CA TRP A 343 -4.34 24.77 18.10
C TRP A 343 -4.46 23.94 19.37
N GLU A 344 -5.16 24.47 20.37
CA GLU A 344 -5.66 23.65 21.47
C GLU A 344 -6.85 22.83 20.98
N HIS A 345 -7.06 21.64 21.56
CA HIS A 345 -8.25 20.86 21.26
C HIS A 345 -8.93 20.32 22.51
N GLU A 346 -10.26 20.21 22.42
CA GLU A 346 -11.13 19.60 23.41
C GLU A 346 -11.96 18.50 22.74
N VAL A 347 -12.06 17.32 23.37
CA VAL A 347 -12.90 16.22 22.89
C VAL A 347 -14.18 16.16 23.70
N ILE A 348 -15.33 16.22 23.02
CA ILE A 348 -16.65 16.17 23.63
C ILE A 348 -17.34 14.89 23.16
N HIS A 349 -17.52 13.95 24.09
CA HIS A 349 -18.29 12.74 23.84
C HIS A 349 -19.78 13.01 24.04
N THR A 350 -20.59 12.68 23.04
CA THR A 350 -22.04 12.79 23.11
C THR A 350 -22.68 11.42 23.27
N ASN A 351 -23.90 11.39 23.80
CA ASN A 351 -24.77 10.19 23.77
C ASN A 351 -25.71 10.22 22.56
N SER A 352 -25.42 11.07 21.57
CA SER A 352 -26.24 11.25 20.37
C SER A 352 -25.87 10.26 19.28
N GLU A 353 -26.72 10.17 18.27
CA GLU A 353 -26.57 9.29 17.12
C GLU A 353 -26.95 10.07 15.86
N ILE A 354 -26.33 9.74 14.72
CA ILE A 354 -26.77 10.25 13.42
C ILE A 354 -27.92 9.40 12.91
N GLN A 355 -29.09 10.01 12.75
CA GLN A 355 -30.31 9.33 12.32
C GLN A 355 -30.71 9.56 10.86
N SER A 356 -30.04 10.46 10.16
CA SER A 356 -30.27 10.77 8.74
C SER A 356 -29.05 11.42 8.10
N THR A 357 -28.91 11.33 6.79
CA THR A 357 -27.84 12.01 6.02
C THR A 357 -28.41 12.56 4.72
N ASN A 358 -27.76 13.59 4.19
CA ASN A 358 -27.89 13.94 2.80
C ASN A 358 -27.25 12.83 1.95
N PHE A 359 -27.98 12.36 0.96
CA PHE A 359 -27.58 11.27 0.09
C PHE A 359 -27.45 11.78 -1.35
N THR A 360 -26.29 11.58 -1.95
CA THR A 360 -26.05 11.87 -3.37
C THR A 360 -25.59 10.60 -4.08
N ASP A 361 -26.27 10.26 -5.17
CA ASP A 361 -25.87 9.18 -6.08
C ASP A 361 -24.93 9.73 -7.15
N GLN A 362 -23.71 9.20 -7.20
CA GLN A 362 -22.74 9.46 -8.27
C GLN A 362 -22.52 8.16 -9.05
N SER A 363 -22.23 8.26 -10.34
CA SER A 363 -22.14 7.12 -11.26
C SER A 363 -21.23 5.96 -10.82
N PHE A 364 -20.30 6.20 -9.89
CA PHE A 364 -19.34 5.22 -9.37
C PHE A 364 -19.38 5.04 -7.84
N ARG A 365 -20.18 5.83 -7.11
CA ARG A 365 -20.26 5.80 -5.64
C ARG A 365 -21.48 6.51 -5.08
N PHE A 366 -21.84 6.19 -3.84
CA PHE A 366 -22.78 6.98 -3.05
C PHE A 366 -22.03 7.94 -2.13
N VAL A 367 -22.53 9.16 -1.96
CA VAL A 367 -21.98 10.14 -1.01
C VAL A 367 -22.99 10.41 0.10
N MET A 368 -22.57 10.23 1.35
CA MET A 368 -23.37 10.51 2.54
C MET A 368 -22.76 11.63 3.39
N GLN A 369 -23.59 12.60 3.77
CA GLN A 369 -23.16 13.73 4.59
C GLN A 369 -24.15 13.95 5.73
N PRO A 370 -23.72 13.87 7.01
CA PRO A 370 -24.62 14.16 8.12
C PRO A 370 -24.93 15.66 8.18
N SER A 371 -26.15 16.01 8.59
CA SER A 371 -26.55 17.38 8.95
C SER A 371 -26.71 17.51 10.46
N PHE A 372 -26.82 18.72 11.03
CA PHE A 372 -27.03 18.82 12.49
C PHE A 372 -28.27 18.13 12.98
N GLU A 373 -29.34 18.34 12.21
CA GLU A 373 -30.69 17.89 12.55
C GLU A 373 -30.74 16.37 12.66
N SER A 374 -29.74 15.69 12.07
CA SER A 374 -29.55 14.26 12.19
C SER A 374 -28.97 13.81 13.53
N ILE A 375 -28.30 14.68 14.29
CA ILE A 375 -27.74 14.36 15.61
C ILE A 375 -28.89 14.31 16.62
N GLN A 376 -29.21 13.11 17.09
CA GLN A 376 -30.33 12.84 17.99
C GLN A 376 -29.93 11.97 19.19
N PRO A 377 -30.31 12.31 20.43
CA PRO A 377 -30.99 13.55 20.82
C PRO A 377 -30.15 14.80 20.54
N GLN A 378 -30.82 15.96 20.50
CA GLN A 378 -30.16 17.26 20.33
C GLN A 378 -29.07 17.48 21.39
N LEU A 379 -27.99 18.18 21.00
CA LEU A 379 -26.91 18.53 21.91
C LEU A 379 -27.40 19.43 23.05
N SER A 380 -26.82 19.25 24.24
CA SER A 380 -27.12 20.11 25.39
C SER A 380 -26.63 21.55 25.17
N SER A 381 -27.23 22.50 25.89
CA SER A 381 -26.84 23.91 25.86
C SER A 381 -25.36 24.12 26.15
N ASP A 382 -24.80 23.43 27.14
CA ASP A 382 -23.37 23.52 27.50
C ASP A 382 -22.45 23.12 26.34
N VAL A 383 -22.81 22.06 25.59
CA VAL A 383 -22.03 21.63 24.42
C VAL A 383 -22.13 22.67 23.30
N LEU A 384 -23.32 23.22 23.07
CA LEU A 384 -23.53 24.29 22.09
C LEU A 384 -22.74 25.55 22.43
N GLU A 385 -22.65 25.92 23.71
CA GLU A 385 -21.85 27.06 24.18
C GLU A 385 -20.35 26.84 23.93
N LYS A 386 -19.82 25.65 24.26
CA LYS A 386 -18.42 25.30 23.99
C LYS A 386 -18.07 25.35 22.50
N ILE A 387 -18.99 24.85 21.67
CA ILE A 387 -18.89 24.88 20.21
C ILE A 387 -18.85 26.32 19.70
N LYS A 388 -19.76 27.19 20.17
CA LYS A 388 -19.81 28.61 19.78
C LYS A 388 -18.56 29.39 20.19
N ALA A 389 -17.94 29.01 21.31
CA ALA A 389 -16.71 29.62 21.80
C ALA A 389 -15.43 29.09 21.12
N SER A 390 -15.54 28.12 20.20
CA SER A 390 -14.39 27.53 19.50
C SER A 390 -14.08 28.23 18.18
N ASP A 391 -12.81 28.18 17.75
CA ASP A 391 -12.36 28.68 16.45
C ASP A 391 -12.64 27.68 15.31
N GLY A 392 -12.86 26.41 15.66
CA GLY A 392 -13.22 25.35 14.72
C GLY A 392 -13.85 24.16 15.43
N VAL A 393 -14.73 23.45 14.71
CA VAL A 393 -15.32 22.19 15.17
C VAL A 393 -15.03 21.09 14.15
N ILE A 394 -14.65 19.93 14.64
CA ILE A 394 -14.58 18.67 13.89
C ILE A 394 -15.69 17.76 14.39
N LEU A 395 -16.67 17.45 13.53
CA LEU A 395 -17.64 16.38 13.81
C LEU A 395 -17.01 15.03 13.49
N VAL A 396 -16.87 14.18 14.52
CA VAL A 396 -16.39 12.79 14.40
C VAL A 396 -17.60 11.86 14.44
N TRP A 397 -17.80 11.11 13.36
CA TRP A 397 -18.98 10.25 13.19
C TRP A 397 -18.63 8.96 12.42
N PRO A 398 -19.13 7.78 12.84
CA PRO A 398 -18.83 6.46 12.25
C PRO A 398 -19.43 6.18 10.88
N GLY A 399 -19.82 7.20 10.10
CA GLY A 399 -20.22 7.01 8.70
C GLY A 399 -21.28 5.90 8.54
N THR A 400 -21.00 4.96 7.65
CA THR A 400 -21.91 3.83 7.40
C THR A 400 -21.16 2.53 7.22
N LYS A 401 -21.85 1.42 7.49
CA LYS A 401 -21.39 0.10 7.08
C LYS A 401 -21.34 0.02 5.55
N GLN A 402 -20.23 -0.48 4.99
CA GLN A 402 -20.08 -0.72 3.55
C GLN A 402 -20.69 -2.06 3.17
N PRO A 403 -21.72 -2.10 2.30
CA PRO A 403 -22.15 -3.35 1.68
C PRO A 403 -21.12 -3.85 0.67
N GLU A 404 -21.11 -5.16 0.42
CA GLU A 404 -20.24 -5.77 -0.58
C GLU A 404 -20.52 -5.21 -1.99
N GLY A 405 -19.45 -4.88 -2.74
CA GLY A 405 -19.54 -4.34 -4.10
C GLY A 405 -20.06 -2.90 -4.18
N VAL A 406 -20.23 -2.21 -3.05
CA VAL A 406 -20.77 -0.85 -3.00
C VAL A 406 -19.76 0.10 -2.40
N LEU A 407 -19.52 1.21 -3.10
CA LEU A 407 -18.68 2.29 -2.58
C LEU A 407 -19.56 3.40 -2.01
N ILE A 408 -19.65 3.48 -0.69
CA ILE A 408 -20.23 4.64 0.01
C ILE A 408 -19.09 5.51 0.52
N THR A 409 -19.03 6.79 0.19
CA THR A 409 -18.07 7.73 0.76
C THR A 409 -18.79 8.69 1.67
N ASN A 410 -18.14 9.06 2.76
CA ASN A 410 -18.61 10.17 3.57
C ASN A 410 -18.17 11.45 2.87
N GLY A 411 -19.08 12.40 2.68
CA GLY A 411 -18.73 13.69 2.11
C GLY A 411 -18.15 14.61 3.20
N GLY A 412 -17.12 15.38 2.85
CA GLY A 412 -16.71 16.56 3.62
C GLY A 412 -17.76 17.65 3.45
N GLY A 413 -18.07 18.36 4.53
CA GLY A 413 -18.95 19.52 4.52
C GLY A 413 -18.32 20.63 5.35
N THR A 414 -18.29 21.84 4.80
CA THR A 414 -17.59 23.02 5.34
C THR A 414 -18.55 24.18 5.66
N GLU A 415 -19.83 23.92 5.84
CA GLU A 415 -20.80 24.96 6.19
C GLU A 415 -21.72 24.48 7.29
N TRP A 416 -21.88 25.30 8.33
CA TRP A 416 -22.99 25.13 9.25
C TRP A 416 -23.43 26.44 9.89
N ASN A 417 -24.75 26.56 10.07
CA ASN A 417 -25.41 27.61 10.83
C ASN A 417 -26.08 26.99 12.08
N TYR A 418 -25.65 27.36 13.30
CA TYR A 418 -26.13 26.79 14.57
C TYR A 418 -27.56 27.23 14.93
N GLY A 419 -28.49 27.19 13.98
CA GLY A 419 -29.88 27.59 14.19
C GLY A 419 -30.10 29.11 14.27
N THR A 420 -29.13 29.94 13.88
CA THR A 420 -29.31 31.39 13.78
C THR A 420 -29.67 31.75 12.34
N ALA A 421 -30.94 31.98 12.05
CA ALA A 421 -31.44 32.30 10.70
C ALA A 421 -30.72 33.47 9.98
N THR A 422 -29.87 34.23 10.67
CA THR A 422 -29.28 35.48 10.21
C THR A 422 -27.76 35.53 10.07
N ASN A 423 -26.96 34.56 10.56
CA ASN A 423 -25.51 34.51 10.28
C ASN A 423 -24.89 33.16 10.70
N PRO A 424 -24.15 32.45 9.83
CA PRO A 424 -23.28 31.36 10.26
C PRO A 424 -22.03 31.95 10.96
N GLU A 425 -21.98 31.91 12.28
CA GLU A 425 -20.84 32.44 13.05
C GLU A 425 -19.70 31.42 13.26
N VAL A 426 -19.83 30.16 12.81
CA VAL A 426 -18.87 29.10 13.16
C VAL A 426 -18.45 28.23 11.99
N ARG A 427 -17.23 27.72 12.12
CA ARG A 427 -16.44 26.93 11.17
C ARG A 427 -16.51 25.45 11.55
N LEU A 428 -17.38 24.69 10.88
CA LEU A 428 -17.49 23.25 11.08
C LEU A 428 -16.79 22.52 9.92
N THR A 429 -15.84 21.66 10.28
CA THR A 429 -15.32 20.60 9.43
C THR A 429 -15.99 19.28 9.82
N ILE A 430 -16.41 18.49 8.85
CA ILE A 430 -16.94 17.14 9.09
C ILE A 430 -15.87 16.12 8.71
N LEU A 431 -15.30 15.43 9.71
CA LEU A 431 -14.37 14.32 9.50
C LEU A 431 -15.08 13.01 9.86
N SER A 432 -15.59 12.33 8.86
CA SER A 432 -16.19 11.01 9.10
C SER A 432 -15.14 9.93 8.98
N ASP A 433 -14.82 9.35 10.13
CA ASP A 433 -14.08 8.11 10.25
C ASP A 433 -15.06 6.93 10.18
N SER A 434 -14.67 5.75 9.67
CA SER A 434 -15.31 4.49 10.15
C SER A 434 -14.92 3.19 9.50
N ASN A 435 -14.68 3.08 8.19
CA ASN A 435 -14.73 1.72 7.60
C ASN A 435 -13.78 1.47 6.44
N LYS A 436 -12.82 2.36 6.18
CA LYS A 436 -11.92 2.18 5.04
C LYS A 436 -10.48 2.41 5.47
N LYS A 437 -9.64 1.41 5.21
CA LYS A 437 -8.21 1.46 5.46
C LYS A 437 -7.58 2.49 4.53
N ILE A 438 -6.40 2.97 4.89
CA ILE A 438 -5.57 3.83 4.05
C ILE A 438 -5.37 3.19 2.66
N ALA A 439 -5.17 1.86 2.63
CA ALA A 439 -5.04 1.07 1.41
C ALA A 439 -6.30 1.07 0.52
N ASP A 440 -7.47 1.40 1.07
CA ASP A 440 -8.74 1.49 0.34
C ASP A 440 -8.96 2.89 -0.26
N GLY A 441 -7.95 3.77 -0.19
CA GLY A 441 -8.02 5.15 -0.70
C GLY A 441 -8.85 6.08 0.20
N ASN A 442 -8.96 5.78 1.49
CA ASN A 442 -9.63 6.64 2.45
C ASN A 442 -8.64 7.58 3.14
N HIS A 443 -8.90 8.87 3.03
CA HIS A 443 -7.97 9.94 3.43
C HIS A 443 -8.30 10.54 4.80
N ALA A 444 -9.48 10.23 5.39
CA ALA A 444 -10.02 10.97 6.53
C ALA A 444 -9.11 11.01 7.78
N ASN A 445 -8.37 9.92 8.04
CA ASN A 445 -7.49 9.80 9.20
C ASN A 445 -6.05 10.18 8.89
N HIS A 446 -5.79 10.88 7.79
CA HIS A 446 -4.46 11.37 7.46
C HIS A 446 -4.29 12.84 7.81
N PRO A 447 -3.10 13.25 8.25
CA PRO A 447 -2.86 14.65 8.58
C PRO A 447 -3.01 15.56 7.36
N ILE A 448 -2.70 15.09 6.14
CA ILE A 448 -2.90 15.86 4.91
C ILE A 448 -4.38 16.18 4.65
N PHE A 449 -5.30 15.28 5.02
CA PHE A 449 -6.73 15.53 4.91
C PHE A 449 -7.21 16.58 5.91
N ILE A 450 -6.64 16.58 7.12
CA ILE A 450 -6.91 17.65 8.09
C ILE A 450 -6.39 18.99 7.57
N TYR A 451 -5.21 19.01 6.94
CA TYR A 451 -4.71 20.19 6.22
C TYR A 451 -5.69 20.66 5.14
N HIS A 452 -6.18 19.74 4.31
CA HIS A 452 -7.17 20.01 3.28
C HIS A 452 -8.45 20.65 3.84
N GLU A 453 -9.04 20.02 4.85
CA GLU A 453 -10.32 20.47 5.39
C GLU A 453 -10.20 21.74 6.22
N LEU A 454 -9.11 21.91 6.97
CA LEU A 454 -8.86 23.14 7.72
C LEU A 454 -8.40 24.29 6.84
N PHE A 455 -7.81 24.02 5.67
CA PHE A 455 -7.55 25.04 4.68
C PHE A 455 -8.84 25.75 4.26
N HIS A 456 -9.91 25.01 3.97
CA HIS A 456 -11.23 25.60 3.66
C HIS A 456 -11.75 26.48 4.79
N VAL A 457 -11.65 25.97 6.02
CA VAL A 457 -12.09 26.67 7.22
C VAL A 457 -11.31 27.97 7.43
N LEU A 458 -10.00 27.91 7.31
CA LEU A 458 -9.11 29.05 7.52
C LEU A 458 -9.25 30.08 6.39
N GLU A 459 -9.39 29.68 5.13
CA GLU A 459 -9.54 30.64 4.02
C GLU A 459 -10.82 31.45 4.21
N TRP A 460 -11.90 30.76 4.54
CA TRP A 460 -13.17 31.38 4.86
C TRP A 460 -13.07 32.31 6.07
N ALA A 461 -12.44 31.81 7.14
CA ALA A 461 -12.19 32.53 8.38
C ALA A 461 -11.53 33.88 8.16
N TYR A 462 -10.47 33.87 7.36
CA TYR A 462 -9.55 34.96 7.21
C TYR A 462 -10.08 36.00 6.22
N HIS A 463 -10.73 35.56 5.14
CA HIS A 463 -11.22 36.45 4.08
C HIS A 463 -12.70 36.86 4.22
N GLN A 464 -13.43 36.32 5.21
CA GLN A 464 -14.86 36.64 5.47
C GLN A 464 -15.76 36.55 4.22
N SER A 465 -15.41 35.67 3.27
CA SER A 465 -16.07 35.59 1.96
C SER A 465 -17.08 34.44 1.90
N LYS A 466 -18.05 34.47 0.98
CA LYS A 466 -18.98 33.32 0.81
C LYS A 466 -18.19 32.11 0.31
N PHE A 467 -18.40 30.95 0.92
CA PHE A 467 -17.81 29.70 0.48
C PHE A 467 -18.18 29.44 -1.00
N PRO A 468 -17.21 29.14 -1.88
CA PRO A 468 -17.51 28.82 -3.26
C PRO A 468 -18.29 27.51 -3.30
N LYS A 469 -19.61 27.59 -3.52
CA LYS A 469 -20.51 26.42 -3.64
C LYS A 469 -20.20 25.54 -4.85
N ASN A 470 -19.46 26.07 -5.81
CA ASN A 470 -19.04 25.37 -7.00
C ASN A 470 -17.53 25.18 -6.90
N ASP A 471 -17.16 23.93 -6.64
CA ASP A 471 -15.87 23.33 -6.91
C ASP A 471 -14.82 23.27 -5.78
N HIS A 472 -14.10 22.13 -5.72
CA HIS A 472 -13.06 21.83 -4.72
C HIS A 472 -11.74 22.51 -5.08
N PRO A 473 -11.08 23.24 -4.18
CA PRO A 473 -9.83 23.92 -4.47
C PRO A 473 -8.68 22.90 -4.50
N TYR A 474 -8.52 22.30 -5.67
CA TYR A 474 -7.25 21.81 -6.13
C TYR A 474 -6.96 22.40 -7.50
N SER A 475 -5.92 23.21 -7.55
CA SER A 475 -5.34 23.66 -8.81
C SER A 475 -4.23 22.66 -9.18
N ARG A 476 -4.13 22.26 -10.45
CA ARG A 476 -2.94 21.52 -10.89
C ARG A 476 -1.72 22.42 -10.70
N ARG A 477 -0.52 21.86 -10.54
CA ARG A 477 0.70 22.67 -10.34
C ARG A 477 0.88 23.82 -11.34
N LYS A 478 0.45 23.63 -12.60
CA LYS A 478 0.47 24.64 -13.67
C LYS A 478 -0.45 25.85 -13.44
N ASP A 479 -1.46 25.68 -12.59
CA ASP A 479 -2.49 26.67 -12.25
C ASP A 479 -2.18 27.33 -10.89
N TRP A 480 -1.07 26.94 -10.22
CA TRP A 480 -0.62 27.57 -8.97
C TRP A 480 0.02 28.95 -9.25
N PRO A 481 0.05 29.84 -8.25
CA PRO A 481 0.89 31.02 -8.32
C PRO A 481 2.34 30.69 -8.70
N LYS A 482 2.95 31.56 -9.51
CA LYS A 482 4.30 31.33 -10.07
C LYS A 482 5.39 31.27 -9.01
N ASP A 483 5.17 31.94 -7.88
CA ASP A 483 6.07 31.98 -6.73
C ASP A 483 5.97 30.72 -5.84
N TYR A 484 5.01 29.83 -6.07
CA TYR A 484 4.93 28.57 -5.34
C TYR A 484 6.02 27.59 -5.77
N VAL A 485 6.58 26.87 -4.81
CA VAL A 485 7.53 25.77 -5.01
C VAL A 485 6.88 24.44 -4.65
N GLY A 486 7.34 23.34 -5.28
CA GLY A 486 6.80 22.00 -5.04
C GLY A 486 5.77 21.56 -6.07
N ASN A 487 5.15 20.40 -5.85
CA ASN A 487 4.23 19.74 -6.79
C ASN A 487 3.17 18.86 -6.12
N THR A 488 3.14 18.78 -4.79
CA THR A 488 2.21 17.95 -4.01
C THR A 488 1.12 18.76 -3.31
N GLU A 489 0.11 18.08 -2.75
CA GLU A 489 -0.96 18.75 -2.00
C GLU A 489 -0.43 19.44 -0.74
N TRP A 490 0.51 18.79 -0.04
CA TRP A 490 1.22 19.41 1.07
C TRP A 490 1.95 20.69 0.67
N ASP A 491 2.73 20.66 -0.41
CA ASP A 491 3.54 21.81 -0.82
C ASP A 491 2.64 23.02 -1.08
N PHE A 492 1.50 22.79 -1.74
CA PHE A 492 0.51 23.82 -1.99
C PHE A 492 -0.02 24.44 -0.68
N TYR A 493 -0.44 23.62 0.28
CA TYR A 493 -0.95 24.13 1.55
C TYR A 493 0.13 24.87 2.34
N ALA A 494 1.31 24.29 2.45
CA ALA A 494 2.44 24.90 3.14
C ALA A 494 2.78 26.28 2.54
N GLU A 495 2.91 26.36 1.22
CA GLU A 495 3.20 27.61 0.51
C GLU A 495 2.08 28.64 0.66
N THR A 496 0.82 28.19 0.69
CA THR A 496 -0.32 29.10 0.89
C THR A 496 -0.34 29.66 2.31
N PHE A 497 -0.13 28.82 3.32
CA PHE A 497 -0.08 29.28 4.70
C PHE A 497 1.12 30.21 4.95
N LEU A 498 2.28 29.87 4.39
CA LEU A 498 3.51 30.64 4.55
C LEU A 498 3.49 32.01 3.86
N LYS A 499 2.86 32.12 2.69
CA LYS A 499 2.99 33.31 1.83
C LYS A 499 1.74 34.19 1.75
N ARG A 500 0.56 33.65 2.09
CA ARG A 500 -0.72 34.31 1.77
C ARG A 500 -1.70 34.40 2.92
N PHE A 501 -1.55 33.57 3.96
CA PHE A 501 -2.36 33.68 5.17
C PHE A 501 -1.77 34.60 6.24
N MET A 502 -0.46 34.85 6.17
CA MET A 502 0.22 35.73 7.11
C MET A 502 0.04 37.18 6.63
N ALA A 503 -0.57 38.02 7.47
CA ALA A 503 -0.98 39.40 7.13
C ALA A 503 0.16 40.32 6.66
N GLU A 504 1.41 39.93 6.93
CA GLU A 504 2.60 40.70 6.63
C GLU A 504 3.04 40.61 5.15
N ASP A 505 2.55 39.61 4.40
CA ASP A 505 3.11 39.28 3.08
C ASP A 505 2.59 40.15 1.91
N GLN A 506 1.53 40.94 2.11
CA GLN A 506 0.93 41.82 1.09
C GLN A 506 0.70 41.17 -0.29
N LEU A 507 0.49 39.85 -0.36
CA LEU A 507 0.27 39.15 -1.63
C LEU A 507 -1.21 39.12 -2.02
N ASP A 508 -1.48 39.28 -3.32
CA ASP A 508 -2.82 39.26 -3.90
C ASP A 508 -3.56 37.95 -3.62
N ARG A 509 -4.88 38.06 -3.38
CA ARG A 509 -5.79 36.91 -3.26
C ARG A 509 -5.73 36.05 -4.52
N VAL A 510 -5.54 34.75 -4.34
CA VAL A 510 -5.69 33.78 -5.42
C VAL A 510 -7.17 33.42 -5.53
N TYR A 511 -7.79 33.68 -6.69
CA TYR A 511 -9.16 33.24 -6.96
C TYR A 511 -9.16 31.75 -7.31
N TRP A 512 -9.86 30.96 -6.51
CA TRP A 512 -9.91 29.50 -6.64
C TRP A 512 -11.00 29.07 -7.64
N LEU A 513 -10.62 28.25 -8.61
CA LEU A 513 -11.53 27.56 -9.53
C LEU A 513 -11.33 26.07 -9.33
N GLY A 514 -12.27 25.40 -8.68
CA GLY A 514 -12.10 24.00 -8.34
C GLY A 514 -12.41 23.02 -9.48
N ARG A 515 -12.13 21.73 -9.24
CA ARG A 515 -12.55 20.60 -10.09
C ARG A 515 -12.97 19.39 -9.23
N LYS A 516 -13.81 18.51 -9.78
CA LYS A 516 -14.28 17.25 -9.14
C LYS A 516 -13.33 16.05 -9.31
N GLU A 517 -12.02 16.27 -9.42
CA GLU A 517 -11.05 15.17 -9.51
C GLU A 517 -10.54 14.83 -8.09
N GLY A 518 -10.73 13.60 -7.62
CA GLY A 518 -10.12 13.11 -6.38
C GLY A 518 -8.60 12.99 -6.53
N PHE A 519 -7.87 13.28 -5.45
CA PHE A 519 -6.42 13.39 -5.46
C PHE A 519 -5.69 12.06 -5.70
N TYR A 520 -4.50 12.15 -6.28
CA TYR A 520 -3.55 11.05 -6.55
C TYR A 520 -3.89 10.06 -7.66
N GLY A 521 -4.94 10.27 -8.45
CA GLY A 521 -5.20 9.43 -9.61
C GLY A 521 -5.38 7.95 -9.24
N ILE A 522 -5.76 7.66 -7.99
CA ILE A 522 -6.39 6.39 -7.63
C ILE A 522 -7.68 6.39 -8.44
N LYS A 523 -7.62 5.83 -9.64
CA LYS A 523 -8.81 5.40 -10.33
C LYS A 523 -9.45 4.42 -9.35
N VAL A 524 -10.49 4.86 -8.64
CA VAL A 524 -11.58 3.95 -8.30
C VAL A 524 -11.85 3.26 -9.62
N LYS A 525 -11.51 1.97 -9.73
CA LYS A 525 -11.75 1.23 -10.96
C LYS A 525 -13.22 1.41 -11.22
N GLU A 526 -13.55 2.18 -12.25
CA GLU A 526 -14.87 2.15 -12.84
C GLU A 526 -15.03 0.70 -13.31
N GLU A 527 -15.69 -0.12 -12.50
CA GLU A 527 -16.36 -1.28 -13.05
C GLU A 527 -17.41 -0.70 -13.97
N LYS A 528 -17.05 -0.59 -15.26
CA LYS A 528 -18.03 -0.50 -16.32
C LYS A 528 -18.86 -1.76 -16.21
N GLY A 529 -20.00 -1.64 -15.52
CA GLY A 529 -21.04 -2.65 -15.52
C GLY A 529 -21.33 -3.05 -16.95
N LYS A 530 -21.26 -4.35 -17.21
CA LYS A 530 -21.88 -4.94 -18.39
C LYS A 530 -23.38 -4.96 -18.23
#